data_AF-A0A972DB32-F1
#
_entry.id   AF-A0A972DB32-F1
#
_cell.length_a   1.000
_cell.length_b   1.000
_cell.length_c   1.000
_cell.angle_alpha   90.00
_cell.angle_beta   90.00
_cell.angle_gamma   90.00
#
_symmetry.space_group_name_H-M   'P 1'
#
loop_
_entity.id
_entity.type
_entity.pdbx_description
1 polymer ?
#
loop_
_entity_poly.entity_id
_entity_poly.type
_entity_poly.pdbx_seq_one_letter_code
_entity_poly.pdbx_strand_id
1 'polypeptide(L)'
;MGARRFLVFAAAFACAALSPAEAPADRDVQTILPPGLYVFQTRLDHATCGESSSSGNVTSYFAALDGRPGAREMTMTLLNSSNWPAWKITIRGTDKVIGDAQQANVVGPHRGEAHFELQLARGKLVGRGSRAWTQRVDGEPTRCRMAFDALLKPLHD
;
A
#
# COMPACT_ATOMS: atom_id res chain seq x y z
N MET A 1 -12.89 89.56 16.76
CA MET A 1 -12.27 88.52 15.92
C MET A 1 -11.79 87.41 16.86
N GLY A 2 -12.54 86.31 16.98
CA GLY A 2 -12.25 85.22 17.90
C GLY A 2 -12.36 83.89 17.17
N ALA A 3 -11.23 83.21 17.00
CA ALA A 3 -11.12 81.96 16.24
C ALA A 3 -11.63 80.77 17.07
N ARG A 4 -12.73 80.15 16.62
CA ARG A 4 -13.20 78.84 17.11
C ARG A 4 -12.38 77.75 16.45
N ARG A 5 -11.55 77.07 17.25
CA ARG A 5 -10.81 75.86 16.88
C ARG A 5 -11.77 74.67 16.87
N PHE A 6 -11.99 74.07 15.70
CA PHE A 6 -12.63 72.76 15.58
C PHE A 6 -11.54 71.68 15.55
N LEU A 7 -11.57 70.79 16.55
CA LEU A 7 -10.77 69.57 16.58
C LEU A 7 -11.42 68.53 15.65
N VAL A 8 -10.72 68.16 14.59
CA VAL A 8 -11.08 67.03 13.72
C VAL A 8 -10.53 65.76 14.36
N PHE A 9 -11.40 64.87 14.83
CA PHE A 9 -11.02 63.51 15.20
C PHE A 9 -10.85 62.68 13.93
N ALA A 10 -9.60 62.32 13.61
CA ALA A 10 -9.29 61.35 12.57
C ALA A 10 -9.57 59.93 13.11
N ALA A 11 -10.61 59.28 12.59
CA ALA A 11 -10.87 57.87 12.84
C ALA A 11 -9.90 57.03 12.00
N ALA A 12 -8.87 56.46 12.64
CA ALA A 12 -7.98 55.49 12.01
C ALA A 12 -8.72 54.16 11.84
N PHE A 13 -9.17 53.88 10.62
CA PHE A 13 -9.59 52.53 10.20
C PHE A 13 -8.33 51.64 10.12
N ALA A 14 -8.05 50.92 11.21
CA ALA A 14 -7.10 49.82 11.20
C ALA A 14 -7.70 48.66 10.40
N CYS A 15 -7.42 48.62 9.09
CA CYS A 15 -7.65 47.45 8.26
C CYS A 15 -6.62 46.38 8.69
N ALA A 16 -7.03 45.51 9.62
CA ALA A 16 -6.28 44.31 9.92
C ALA A 16 -6.26 43.45 8.65
N ALA A 17 -5.11 43.41 7.98
CA ALA A 17 -4.84 42.51 6.88
C ALA A 17 -4.91 41.07 7.42
N LEU A 18 -6.09 40.46 7.32
CA LEU A 18 -6.27 39.03 7.42
C LEU A 18 -5.49 38.41 6.25
N SER A 19 -4.23 38.05 6.52
CA SER A 19 -3.52 37.12 5.66
C SER A 19 -4.38 35.85 5.60
N PRO A 20 -4.80 35.37 4.42
CA PRO A 20 -5.48 34.09 4.35
C PRO A 20 -4.52 33.07 4.95
N ALA A 21 -4.94 32.45 6.05
CA ALA A 21 -4.23 31.30 6.59
C ALA A 21 -4.17 30.29 5.44
N GLU A 22 -2.96 30.02 4.94
CA GLU A 22 -2.74 28.90 4.04
C GLU A 22 -3.31 27.66 4.73
N ALA A 23 -4.40 27.15 4.20
CA ALA A 23 -4.94 25.87 4.64
C ALA A 23 -3.78 24.87 4.59
N PRO A 24 -3.57 24.05 5.65
CA PRO A 24 -2.49 23.08 5.64
C PRO A 24 -2.63 22.25 4.37
N ALA A 25 -1.60 22.28 3.52
CA ALA A 25 -1.58 21.48 2.30
C ALA A 25 -1.91 20.04 2.69
N ASP A 26 -2.84 19.43 1.96
CA ASP A 26 -3.38 18.07 2.14
C ASP A 26 -2.24 17.05 1.93
N ARG A 27 -1.29 16.99 2.87
CA ARG A 27 -0.02 16.26 2.78
C ARG A 27 -0.18 14.75 3.02
N ASP A 28 -1.39 14.27 3.24
CA ASP A 28 -1.66 12.87 3.60
C ASP A 28 -2.28 12.02 2.49
N VAL A 29 -2.57 12.60 1.32
CA VAL A 29 -3.12 11.88 0.16
C VAL A 29 -1.99 11.16 -0.57
N GLN A 30 -2.02 9.82 -0.62
CA GLN A 30 -1.09 9.03 -1.44
C GLN A 30 -1.57 8.93 -2.90
N THR A 31 -0.65 8.99 -3.86
CA THR A 31 -0.96 8.91 -5.30
C THR A 31 -0.31 7.73 -6.00
N ILE A 32 0.54 6.96 -5.31
CA ILE A 32 1.35 5.90 -5.95
C ILE A 32 0.60 4.62 -6.24
N LEU A 33 -0.53 4.40 -5.56
CA LEU A 33 -1.34 3.21 -5.73
C LEU A 33 -2.83 3.57 -5.60
N PRO A 34 -3.45 4.14 -6.64
CA PRO A 34 -4.89 4.41 -6.62
C PRO A 34 -5.71 3.10 -6.63
N PRO A 35 -6.97 3.10 -6.15
CA PRO A 35 -7.89 1.98 -6.34
C PRO A 35 -8.03 1.59 -7.82
N GLY A 36 -8.24 0.31 -8.12
CA GLY A 36 -8.38 -0.17 -9.50
C GLY A 36 -7.99 -1.64 -9.72
N LEU A 37 -7.84 -2.03 -10.99
CA LEU A 37 -7.41 -3.37 -11.40
C LEU A 37 -5.92 -3.40 -11.73
N TYR A 38 -5.24 -4.40 -11.18
CA TYR A 38 -3.81 -4.58 -11.26
C TYR A 38 -3.45 -6.00 -11.65
N VAL A 39 -2.21 -6.18 -12.11
CA VAL A 39 -1.53 -7.46 -12.15
C VAL A 39 -0.50 -7.48 -11.03
N PHE A 40 -0.65 -8.43 -10.11
CA PHE A 40 0.36 -8.75 -9.11
C PHE A 40 1.15 -9.97 -9.58
N GLN A 41 2.43 -9.79 -9.91
CA GLN A 41 3.29 -10.87 -10.37
C GLN A 41 4.32 -11.20 -9.29
N THR A 42 4.54 -12.49 -9.07
CA THR A 42 5.58 -12.99 -8.17
C THR A 42 6.52 -13.90 -8.96
N ARG A 43 7.82 -13.69 -8.84
CA ARG A 43 8.84 -14.60 -9.35
C ARG A 43 9.46 -15.35 -8.17
N LEU A 44 9.30 -16.66 -8.14
CA LEU A 44 9.88 -17.51 -7.12
C LEU A 44 11.39 -17.31 -7.08
N ASP A 45 11.95 -17.03 -5.90
CA ASP A 45 13.39 -16.97 -5.69
C ASP A 45 13.86 -18.27 -5.01
N HIS A 46 13.25 -18.62 -3.88
CA HIS A 46 13.60 -19.79 -3.09
C HIS A 46 12.37 -20.37 -2.36
N ALA A 47 12.35 -21.68 -2.11
CA ALA A 47 11.34 -22.36 -1.30
C ALA A 47 11.95 -23.52 -0.50
N THR A 48 11.42 -23.78 0.70
CA THR A 48 11.92 -24.85 1.60
C THR A 48 11.14 -26.17 1.51
N CYS A 49 10.00 -26.21 0.80
CA CYS A 49 9.20 -27.42 0.62
C CYS A 49 8.64 -27.51 -0.81
N GLY A 50 8.55 -28.74 -1.33
CA GLY A 50 8.21 -29.05 -2.73
C GLY A 50 9.40 -29.63 -3.49
N GLU A 51 9.19 -30.21 -4.68
CA GLU A 51 10.29 -30.61 -5.57
C GLU A 51 11.21 -29.40 -5.77
N SER A 52 12.40 -29.48 -5.19
CA SER A 52 13.40 -28.42 -5.03
C SER A 52 13.35 -27.28 -6.08
N SER A 53 13.01 -26.06 -5.62
CA SER A 53 13.65 -24.80 -6.01
C SER A 53 13.73 -24.40 -7.50
N SER A 54 12.70 -24.55 -8.33
CA SER A 54 12.73 -23.88 -9.65
C SER A 54 12.54 -22.35 -9.49
N SER A 55 13.59 -21.70 -8.99
CA SER A 55 13.75 -20.25 -8.99
C SER A 55 13.46 -19.72 -10.39
N GLY A 56 12.75 -18.60 -10.50
CA GLY A 56 12.38 -17.99 -11.76
C GLY A 56 10.94 -18.26 -12.20
N ASN A 57 10.21 -19.19 -11.57
CA ASN A 57 8.79 -19.38 -11.89
C ASN A 57 7.97 -18.12 -11.60
N VAL A 58 7.31 -17.60 -12.64
CA VAL A 58 6.47 -16.41 -12.54
C VAL A 58 5.01 -16.82 -12.40
N THR A 59 4.38 -16.41 -11.30
CA THR A 59 2.92 -16.49 -11.14
C THR A 59 2.33 -15.11 -11.30
N SER A 60 1.22 -15.00 -12.04
CA SER A 60 0.50 -13.73 -12.23
C SER A 60 -0.89 -13.82 -11.61
N TYR A 61 -1.26 -12.81 -10.86
CA TYR A 61 -2.55 -12.67 -10.22
C TYR A 61 -3.28 -11.43 -10.73
N PHE A 62 -4.59 -11.55 -10.96
CA PHE A 62 -5.45 -10.38 -11.16
C PHE A 62 -5.82 -9.84 -9.79
N ALA A 63 -5.46 -8.59 -9.54
CA ALA A 63 -5.60 -7.93 -8.25
C ALA A 63 -6.60 -6.78 -8.37
N ALA A 64 -7.70 -6.86 -7.61
CA ALA A 64 -8.58 -5.72 -7.40
C ALA A 64 -8.14 -4.99 -6.13
N LEU A 65 -7.87 -3.69 -6.23
CA LEU A 65 -7.53 -2.84 -5.10
C LEU A 65 -8.74 -1.97 -4.74
N ASP A 66 -9.32 -2.27 -3.59
CA ASP A 66 -10.50 -1.59 -3.06
C ASP A 66 -10.09 -0.61 -1.94
N GLY A 67 -10.50 0.64 -2.09
CA GLY A 67 -10.18 1.69 -1.13
C GLY A 67 -10.70 3.06 -1.57
N ARG A 68 -10.55 4.06 -0.70
CA ARG A 68 -10.78 5.45 -1.09
C ARG A 68 -9.55 5.96 -1.84
N PRO A 69 -9.70 6.72 -2.95
CA PRO A 69 -8.58 7.44 -3.54
C PRO A 69 -7.82 8.24 -2.46
N GLY A 70 -6.49 8.19 -2.47
CA GLY A 70 -5.68 8.84 -1.44
C GLY A 70 -5.47 8.05 -0.15
N ALA A 71 -6.20 6.95 0.08
CA ALA A 71 -6.08 6.19 1.31
C ALA A 71 -4.71 5.50 1.42
N ARG A 72 -4.12 5.54 2.62
CA ARG A 72 -2.89 4.82 2.95
C ARG A 72 -3.12 3.38 3.40
N GLU A 73 -4.36 3.00 3.70
CA GLU A 73 -4.74 1.62 3.95
C GLU A 73 -5.84 1.21 2.98
N MET A 74 -5.67 0.06 2.34
CA MET A 74 -6.59 -0.49 1.33
C MET A 74 -6.64 -2.00 1.45
N THR A 75 -7.56 -2.62 0.73
CA THR A 75 -7.64 -4.08 0.59
C THR A 75 -7.32 -4.45 -0.85
N MET A 76 -6.47 -5.46 -1.05
CA MET A 76 -6.24 -6.06 -2.35
C MET A 76 -6.81 -7.49 -2.37
N THR A 77 -7.64 -7.78 -3.35
CA THR A 77 -8.21 -9.10 -3.61
C THR A 77 -7.57 -9.72 -4.84
N LEU A 78 -6.92 -10.88 -4.69
CA LEU A 78 -6.35 -11.67 -5.77
C LEU A 78 -7.40 -12.66 -6.30
N LEU A 79 -7.97 -12.37 -7.47
CA LEU A 79 -9.13 -13.08 -8.03
C LEU A 79 -8.86 -14.55 -8.38
N ASN A 80 -7.60 -14.89 -8.66
CA ASN A 80 -7.15 -16.23 -9.05
C ASN A 80 -6.18 -16.84 -8.00
N SER A 81 -6.25 -16.40 -6.75
CA SER A 81 -5.45 -16.96 -5.65
C SER A 81 -6.36 -17.64 -4.63
N SER A 82 -6.34 -18.97 -4.58
CA SER A 82 -7.12 -19.73 -3.58
C SER A 82 -6.53 -19.66 -2.17
N ASN A 83 -5.20 -19.62 -2.06
CA ASN A 83 -4.50 -19.71 -0.77
C ASN A 83 -4.30 -18.34 -0.10
N TRP A 84 -4.17 -17.27 -0.89
CA TRP A 84 -3.92 -15.91 -0.41
C TRP A 84 -4.80 -14.90 -1.15
N PRO A 85 -6.13 -15.04 -1.08
CA PRO A 85 -7.06 -14.22 -1.86
C PRO A 85 -7.12 -12.77 -1.37
N ALA A 86 -6.93 -12.50 -0.07
CA ALA A 86 -7.14 -11.17 0.51
C ALA A 86 -5.88 -10.66 1.20
N TRP A 87 -5.52 -9.41 0.90
CA TRP A 87 -4.33 -8.73 1.41
C TRP A 87 -4.71 -7.37 2.00
N LYS A 88 -4.19 -7.07 3.18
CA LYS A 88 -4.16 -5.70 3.71
C LYS A 88 -3.01 -4.97 3.03
N ILE A 89 -3.28 -3.80 2.47
CA ILE A 89 -2.28 -2.94 1.84
C ILE A 89 -2.05 -1.71 2.72
N THR A 90 -0.78 -1.34 2.89
CA THR A 90 -0.36 -0.14 3.61
C THR A 90 0.65 0.66 2.80
N ILE A 91 0.39 1.95 2.62
CA ILE A 91 1.25 2.89 1.91
C ILE A 91 2.08 3.69 2.92
N ARG A 92 3.41 3.55 2.85
CA ARG A 92 4.34 4.28 3.70
C ARG A 92 5.10 5.33 2.88
N GLY A 93 5.19 6.54 3.41
CA GLY A 93 5.85 7.65 2.72
C GLY A 93 5.18 7.95 1.37
N THR A 94 6.00 8.18 0.36
CA THR A 94 5.59 8.57 -1.00
C THR A 94 5.89 7.50 -2.04
N ASP A 95 6.38 6.34 -1.65
CA ASP A 95 6.99 5.39 -2.58
C ASP A 95 6.94 3.93 -2.14
N LYS A 96 6.51 3.62 -0.91
CA LYS A 96 6.48 2.25 -0.39
C LYS A 96 5.06 1.70 -0.25
N VAL A 97 4.90 0.45 -0.69
CA VAL A 97 3.67 -0.33 -0.56
C VAL A 97 3.99 -1.62 0.16
N ILE A 98 3.32 -1.86 1.27
CA ILE A 98 3.43 -3.08 2.07
C ILE A 98 2.13 -3.86 1.90
N GLY A 99 2.24 -5.17 1.73
CA GLY A 99 1.09 -6.06 1.68
C GLY A 99 1.24 -7.21 2.66
N ASP A 100 0.20 -7.46 3.45
CA ASP A 100 0.13 -8.55 4.40
C ASP A 100 -1.10 -9.41 4.11
N ALA A 101 -0.95 -10.73 4.13
CA ALA A 101 -2.06 -11.67 3.98
C ALA A 101 -1.93 -12.85 4.93
N GLN A 102 -3.08 -13.46 5.19
CA GLN A 102 -3.21 -14.66 5.98
C GLN A 102 -3.79 -15.76 5.10
N GLN A 103 -3.36 -17.00 5.32
CA GLN A 103 -3.78 -18.11 4.48
C GLN A 103 -5.29 -18.30 4.60
N ALA A 104 -5.96 -18.41 3.46
CA ALA A 104 -7.38 -18.70 3.42
C ALA A 104 -7.65 -20.14 3.85
N ASN A 105 -8.82 -20.37 4.45
CA ASN A 105 -9.33 -21.68 4.84
C ASN A 105 -8.45 -22.46 5.86
N VAL A 106 -7.46 -21.80 6.47
CA VAL A 106 -6.65 -22.36 7.55
C VAL A 106 -6.83 -21.50 8.79
N VAL A 107 -7.11 -22.13 9.92
CA VAL A 107 -7.33 -21.47 11.22
C VAL A 107 -6.34 -22.00 12.26
N GLY A 108 -6.15 -21.24 13.34
CA GLY A 108 -5.27 -21.64 14.45
C GLY A 108 -3.78 -21.42 14.18
N PRO A 109 -2.90 -21.99 15.03
CA PRO A 109 -1.48 -21.65 15.08
C PRO A 109 -0.67 -22.07 13.84
N HIS A 110 -1.24 -22.94 12.99
CA HIS A 110 -0.59 -23.40 11.77
C HIS A 110 -0.91 -22.55 10.55
N ARG A 111 -1.78 -21.54 10.70
CA ARG A 111 -2.16 -20.63 9.62
C ARG A 111 -0.92 -20.03 8.97
N GLY A 112 -0.92 -20.05 7.65
CA GLY A 112 0.13 -19.40 6.91
C GLY A 112 0.01 -17.88 6.94
N GLU A 113 1.14 -17.21 6.75
CA GLU A 113 1.23 -15.76 6.56
C GLU A 113 1.97 -15.45 5.26
N ALA A 114 1.67 -14.29 4.68
CA ALA A 114 2.35 -13.78 3.51
C ALA A 114 2.59 -12.29 3.67
N HIS A 115 3.72 -11.83 3.15
CA HIS A 115 4.15 -10.44 3.27
C HIS A 115 4.89 -10.00 2.00
N PHE A 116 4.75 -8.75 1.60
CA PHE A 116 5.63 -8.13 0.61
C PHE A 116 5.89 -6.66 0.95
N GLU A 117 7.03 -6.15 0.47
CA GLU A 117 7.33 -4.73 0.40
C GLU A 117 7.72 -4.37 -1.05
N LEU A 118 7.06 -3.37 -1.60
CA LEU A 118 7.33 -2.79 -2.91
C LEU A 118 7.77 -1.35 -2.76
N GLN A 119 8.63 -0.95 -3.69
CA GLN A 119 9.15 0.39 -3.83
C GLN A 119 8.81 0.88 -5.24
N LEU A 120 8.38 2.14 -5.36
CA LEU A 120 8.19 2.77 -6.66
C LEU A 120 9.56 3.06 -7.28
N ALA A 121 9.89 2.36 -8.36
CA ALA A 121 11.13 2.50 -9.09
C ALA A 121 10.85 2.53 -10.59
N ARG A 122 11.24 3.62 -11.27
CA ARG A 122 11.06 3.82 -12.72
C ARG A 122 9.59 3.61 -13.16
N GLY A 123 8.65 4.15 -12.38
CA GLY A 123 7.21 4.07 -12.65
C GLY A 123 6.59 2.70 -12.37
N LYS A 124 7.29 1.77 -11.72
CA LYS A 124 6.79 0.43 -11.38
C LYS A 124 6.95 0.16 -9.90
N LEU A 125 5.97 -0.48 -9.28
CA LEU A 125 6.08 -0.96 -7.91
C LEU A 125 6.71 -2.34 -7.92
N VAL A 126 7.96 -2.42 -7.48
CA VAL A 126 8.74 -3.67 -7.46
C VAL A 126 9.39 -3.88 -6.09
N GLY A 127 9.62 -5.13 -5.73
CA GLY A 127 10.28 -5.44 -4.47
C GLY A 127 10.31 -6.93 -4.19
N ARG A 128 10.21 -7.31 -2.92
CA ARG A 128 10.31 -8.70 -2.48
C ARG A 128 9.20 -9.05 -1.52
N GLY A 129 8.91 -10.33 -1.41
CA GLY A 129 7.98 -10.85 -0.42
C GLY A 129 8.30 -12.27 -0.01
N SER A 130 7.51 -12.76 0.93
CA SER A 130 7.60 -14.10 1.46
C SER A 130 6.23 -14.67 1.77
N ARG A 131 6.17 -16.01 1.79
CA ARG A 131 5.03 -16.80 2.30
C ARG A 131 5.59 -17.83 3.25
N ALA A 132 4.87 -18.09 4.33
CA ALA A 132 5.13 -19.22 5.21
C ALA A 132 3.83 -19.94 5.51
N TRP A 133 3.81 -21.27 5.44
CA TRP A 133 2.62 -22.09 5.70
C TRP A 133 3.02 -23.46 6.21
N THR A 134 2.08 -24.18 6.81
CA THR A 134 2.31 -25.55 7.29
C THR A 134 1.68 -26.53 6.31
N GLN A 135 2.41 -27.57 5.91
CA GLN A 135 1.87 -28.69 5.13
C GLN A 135 2.53 -30.01 5.57
N ARG A 136 2.02 -31.15 5.11
CA ARG A 136 2.67 -32.44 5.37
C ARG A 136 3.75 -32.69 4.33
N VAL A 137 4.96 -33.00 4.77
CA VAL A 137 6.09 -33.46 3.95
C VAL A 137 6.52 -34.79 4.53
N ASP A 138 6.52 -35.85 3.72
CA ASP A 138 6.80 -37.22 4.17
C ASP A 138 5.97 -37.67 5.38
N GLY A 139 4.71 -37.22 5.44
CA GLY A 139 3.76 -37.52 6.52
C GLY A 139 3.85 -36.57 7.72
N GLU A 140 4.92 -35.78 7.84
CA GLU A 140 5.18 -34.91 8.98
C GLU A 140 4.74 -33.45 8.75
N PRO A 141 4.10 -32.80 9.73
CA PRO A 141 3.82 -31.36 9.65
C PRO A 141 5.12 -30.55 9.58
N THR A 142 5.34 -29.88 8.45
CA THR A 142 6.54 -29.10 8.17
C THR A 142 6.16 -27.65 7.88
N ARG A 143 6.90 -26.70 8.49
CA ARG A 143 6.74 -25.28 8.19
C ARG A 143 7.53 -24.93 6.94
N CYS A 144 6.79 -24.65 5.88
CA CYS A 144 7.32 -24.28 4.58
C CYS A 144 7.43 -22.77 4.45
N ARG A 145 8.47 -22.33 3.75
CA ARG A 145 8.75 -20.93 3.48
C ARG A 145 9.08 -20.75 2.01
N MET A 146 8.70 -19.60 1.48
CA MET A 146 8.97 -19.19 0.10
C MET A 146 9.34 -17.71 0.10
N ALA A 147 10.35 -17.34 -0.67
CA ALA A 147 10.70 -15.96 -0.99
C ALA A 147 10.48 -15.71 -2.48
N PHE A 148 10.08 -14.49 -2.84
CA PHE A 148 9.81 -14.11 -4.22
C PHE A 148 10.16 -12.65 -4.47
N ASP A 149 10.53 -12.34 -5.71
CA ASP A 149 10.45 -10.98 -6.22
C ASP A 149 9.00 -10.66 -6.59
N ALA A 150 8.59 -9.41 -6.45
CA ALA A 150 7.23 -8.97 -6.67
C ALA A 150 7.16 -7.74 -7.59
N LEU A 151 6.13 -7.70 -8.42
CA LEU A 151 5.75 -6.57 -9.26
C LEU A 151 4.25 -6.33 -9.10
N LEU A 152 3.86 -5.09 -8.87
CA LEU A 152 2.47 -4.64 -8.95
C LEU A 152 2.38 -3.56 -10.02
N LYS A 153 1.50 -3.78 -11.00
CA LYS A 153 1.29 -2.82 -12.09
C LYS A 153 -0.20 -2.71 -12.43
N PRO A 154 -0.68 -1.55 -12.88
CA PRO A 154 -2.02 -1.42 -13.43
C PRO A 154 -2.27 -2.47 -14.53
N LEU A 155 -3.50 -2.99 -14.60
CA LEU A 155 -3.88 -3.95 -15.64
C LEU A 155 -4.05 -3.29 -17.02
N HIS A 156 -4.39 -2.00 -17.03
CA HIS A 156 -4.54 -1.15 -18.21
C HIS A 156 -3.80 0.17 -17.96
N ASP A 157 -3.38 0.80 -19.06
CA ASP A 157 -2.73 2.10 -19.05
C ASP A 157 -3.74 3.25 -18.84
#